data_AF-A0AA86PAB4-F1
#
_entry.id   AF-A0AA86PAB4-F1
#
_cell.length_a   1.000
_cell.length_b   1.000
_cell.length_c   1.000
_cell.angle_alpha   90.00
_cell.angle_beta   90.00
_cell.angle_gamma   90.00
#
_symmetry.space_group_name_H-M   'P 1'
#
loop_
_entity.id
_entity.type
_entity.pdbx_description
1 polymer ?
#
loop_
_entity_poly.entity_id
_entity_poly.type
_entity_poly.pdbx_seq_one_letter_code
_entity_poly.pdbx_strand_id
1 'polypeptide(L)'
;MLCNIIGAKFINSECVCPIDQKLENYRCVCIQVNKYIVNGTCVTIICPAGQIISGSSCVAITCAPNEKLQDGVCVVPISCSTGTKLVGNTCVPITCQVGTQLIGNSCQAINCPVGTELNGNSCDPTYCPPGTYLVGATCAPVQ
;
A
#
# COMPACT_ATOMS: atom_id res chain seq x y z
N MET A 1 -23.30 -49.74 -24.01
CA MET A 1 -21.97 -49.13 -23.82
C MET A 1 -22.14 -47.97 -22.87
N LEU A 2 -21.42 -47.97 -21.74
CA LEU A 2 -21.44 -46.84 -20.81
C LEU A 2 -20.32 -45.89 -21.19
N CYS A 3 -20.65 -44.60 -21.24
CA CYS A 3 -19.65 -43.56 -21.42
C CYS A 3 -19.03 -43.24 -20.06
N ASN A 4 -17.78 -43.64 -19.82
CA ASN A 4 -17.14 -43.33 -18.54
C ASN A 4 -16.32 -42.02 -18.54
N ILE A 5 -16.33 -41.26 -19.65
CA ILE A 5 -15.72 -39.93 -19.70
C ILE A 5 -16.58 -38.94 -18.91
N ILE A 6 -15.98 -38.28 -17.91
CA ILE A 6 -16.70 -37.35 -17.04
C ILE A 6 -17.10 -36.09 -17.83
N GLY A 7 -18.39 -35.77 -17.84
CA GLY A 7 -18.95 -34.60 -18.53
C GLY A 7 -19.22 -34.80 -20.03
N ALA A 8 -18.91 -35.98 -20.59
CA ALA A 8 -19.25 -36.31 -21.97
C ALA A 8 -20.71 -36.77 -22.10
N LYS A 9 -21.25 -36.63 -23.31
CA LYS A 9 -22.56 -37.18 -23.69
C LYS A 9 -22.35 -38.40 -24.59
N PHE A 10 -23.17 -39.43 -24.42
CA PHE A 10 -23.16 -40.58 -25.31
C PHE A 10 -24.08 -40.31 -26.51
N ILE A 11 -23.50 -40.16 -27.70
CA ILE A 11 -24.18 -39.79 -28.94
C ILE A 11 -23.68 -40.73 -30.04
N ASN A 12 -24.58 -41.33 -30.82
CA ASN A 12 -24.24 -42.19 -31.97
C ASN A 12 -23.20 -43.28 -31.64
N SER A 13 -23.34 -43.94 -30.49
CA SER A 13 -22.42 -44.97 -29.98
C SER A 13 -21.01 -44.47 -29.58
N GLU A 14 -20.81 -43.15 -29.50
CA GLU A 14 -19.54 -42.52 -29.10
C GLU A 14 -19.69 -41.60 -27.88
N CYS A 15 -18.62 -41.47 -27.10
CA CYS A 15 -18.52 -40.46 -26.05
C CYS A 15 -18.03 -39.14 -26.63
N VAL A 16 -18.88 -38.12 -26.65
CA VAL A 16 -18.56 -36.82 -27.25
C VAL A 16 -18.58 -35.75 -26.17
N CYS A 17 -17.49 -34.98 -26.06
CA CYS A 17 -17.49 -33.79 -25.23
C CYS A 17 -18.40 -32.71 -25.84
N PRO A 18 -19.19 -31.98 -25.04
CA PRO A 18 -20.00 -30.87 -25.51
C PRO A 18 -19.19 -29.81 -26.27
N ILE A 19 -19.89 -28.92 -26.98
CA ILE A 19 -19.26 -27.83 -27.74
C ILE A 19 -18.36 -26.98 -26.84
N ASP A 20 -17.27 -26.47 -27.42
CA ASP A 20 -16.20 -25.72 -26.74
C ASP A 20 -15.42 -26.49 -25.67
N GLN A 21 -15.51 -27.83 -25.65
CA GLN A 21 -14.79 -28.71 -24.74
C GLN A 21 -13.93 -29.74 -25.48
N LYS A 22 -12.85 -30.17 -24.82
CA LYS A 22 -11.95 -31.24 -25.28
C LYS A 22 -11.77 -32.29 -24.20
N LEU A 23 -11.35 -33.48 -24.61
CA LEU A 23 -10.99 -34.56 -23.69
C LEU A 23 -9.57 -34.34 -23.15
N GLU A 24 -9.43 -34.22 -21.84
CA GLU A 24 -8.15 -34.27 -21.15
C GLU A 24 -8.27 -35.18 -19.94
N ASN A 25 -7.33 -36.10 -19.71
CA ASN A 25 -7.30 -36.98 -18.52
C ASN A 25 -8.68 -37.60 -18.17
N TYR A 26 -9.35 -38.17 -19.17
CA TYR A 26 -10.64 -38.85 -19.03
C TYR A 26 -11.83 -37.97 -18.59
N ARG A 27 -11.72 -36.66 -18.79
CA ARG A 27 -12.78 -35.68 -18.51
C ARG A 27 -12.86 -34.61 -19.59
N CYS A 28 -14.05 -34.05 -19.79
CA CYS A 28 -14.23 -32.89 -20.66
C CYS A 28 -13.79 -31.62 -19.92
N VAL A 29 -12.97 -30.80 -20.59
CA VAL A 29 -12.48 -29.51 -20.11
C VAL A 29 -12.70 -28.44 -21.19
N CYS A 30 -12.79 -27.17 -20.81
CA CYS A 30 -12.93 -26.10 -21.78
C CYS A 30 -11.70 -26.01 -22.71
N ILE A 31 -11.94 -25.83 -24.01
CA ILE A 31 -10.87 -25.65 -25.00
C ILE A 31 -10.12 -24.35 -24.74
N GLN A 32 -10.87 -23.30 -24.40
CA GLN A 32 -10.32 -21.96 -24.15
C GLN A 32 -9.73 -21.88 -22.74
N VAL A 33 -8.56 -21.28 -22.64
CA VAL A 33 -7.92 -20.93 -21.36
C VAL A 33 -8.78 -19.95 -20.58
N ASN A 34 -8.73 -20.02 -19.24
CA ASN A 34 -9.51 -19.18 -18.32
C ASN A 34 -11.05 -19.32 -18.40
N LYS A 35 -11.55 -20.39 -19.04
CA LYS A 35 -12.96 -20.78 -18.98
C LYS A 35 -13.15 -22.01 -18.11
N TYR A 36 -14.31 -22.10 -17.47
CA TYR A 36 -14.68 -23.21 -16.61
C TYR A 36 -16.07 -23.74 -16.96
N ILE A 37 -16.28 -25.03 -16.72
CA ILE A 37 -17.57 -25.68 -16.96
C ILE A 37 -18.51 -25.34 -15.80
N VAL A 38 -19.55 -24.57 -16.09
CA VAL A 38 -20.66 -24.30 -15.17
C VAL A 38 -21.93 -24.82 -15.83
N ASN A 39 -22.63 -25.76 -15.16
CA ASN A 39 -23.82 -26.43 -15.71
C ASN A 39 -23.61 -26.99 -17.14
N GLY A 40 -22.43 -27.56 -17.41
CA GLY A 40 -22.11 -28.17 -18.70
C GLY A 40 -21.70 -27.20 -19.81
N THR A 41 -21.60 -25.90 -19.53
CA THR A 41 -21.22 -24.86 -20.50
C THR A 41 -19.92 -24.16 -20.09
N CYS A 42 -19.07 -23.84 -21.06
CA CYS A 42 -17.84 -23.09 -20.81
C CYS A 42 -18.11 -21.60 -20.67
N VAL A 43 -17.93 -21.09 -19.45
CA VAL A 43 -18.11 -19.66 -19.13
C VAL A 43 -16.79 -19.04 -18.71
N THR A 44 -16.60 -17.78 -19.05
CA THR A 44 -15.50 -16.96 -18.51
C THR A 44 -15.90 -16.53 -17.10
N ILE A 45 -15.08 -16.84 -16.11
CA ILE A 45 -15.28 -16.34 -14.75
C ILE A 45 -14.56 -14.99 -14.65
N ILE A 46 -15.30 -13.95 -14.29
CA ILE A 46 -14.74 -12.65 -13.93
C ILE A 46 -14.99 -12.48 -12.44
N CYS A 47 -13.90 -12.37 -11.67
CA CYS A 47 -14.02 -12.17 -10.23
C CYS A 47 -14.22 -10.69 -9.89
N PRO A 48 -15.03 -10.37 -8.87
CA PRO A 48 -15.10 -9.04 -8.29
C PRO A 48 -13.73 -8.52 -7.85
N ALA A 49 -13.62 -7.20 -7.67
CA ALA A 49 -12.42 -6.59 -7.13
C ALA A 49 -12.04 -7.23 -5.79
N GLY A 50 -10.75 -7.55 -5.65
CA GLY A 50 -10.20 -8.22 -4.46
C GLY A 50 -10.41 -9.73 -4.40
N GLN A 51 -10.79 -10.37 -5.51
CA GLN A 51 -10.86 -11.82 -5.63
C GLN A 51 -10.03 -12.34 -6.80
N ILE A 52 -9.54 -13.57 -6.66
CA ILE A 52 -8.86 -14.33 -7.71
C ILE A 52 -9.59 -15.63 -8.00
N ILE A 53 -9.40 -16.19 -9.19
CA ILE A 53 -9.97 -17.48 -9.55
C ILE A 53 -9.16 -18.58 -8.87
N SER A 54 -9.85 -19.46 -8.16
CA SER A 54 -9.31 -20.72 -7.63
C SER A 54 -10.23 -21.86 -8.03
N GLY A 55 -9.78 -22.69 -8.98
CA GLY A 55 -10.63 -23.69 -9.62
C GLY A 55 -11.78 -23.03 -10.37
N SER A 56 -13.02 -23.43 -10.07
CA SER A 56 -14.23 -22.88 -10.70
C SER A 56 -14.90 -21.77 -9.88
N SER A 57 -14.20 -21.17 -8.91
CA SER A 57 -14.77 -20.21 -7.97
C SER A 57 -13.86 -19.01 -7.76
N CYS A 58 -14.45 -17.87 -7.40
CA CYS A 58 -13.70 -16.70 -6.95
C CYS A 58 -13.44 -16.80 -5.45
N VAL A 59 -12.20 -16.58 -5.05
CA VAL A 59 -11.77 -16.55 -3.65
C VAL A 59 -11.13 -15.21 -3.34
N ALA A 60 -11.28 -14.73 -2.10
CA ALA A 60 -10.66 -13.48 -1.67
C ALA A 60 -9.13 -13.55 -1.80
N ILE A 61 -8.52 -12.46 -2.25
CA ILE A 61 -7.06 -12.31 -2.19
C ILE A 61 -6.68 -12.15 -0.72
N THR A 62 -5.85 -13.06 -0.23
CA THR A 62 -5.30 -13.00 1.13
C THR A 62 -3.84 -12.61 1.04
N CYS A 63 -3.49 -11.45 1.59
CA CYS A 63 -2.11 -10.98 1.64
C CYS A 63 -1.37 -11.54 2.84
N ALA A 64 -0.04 -11.60 2.75
CA ALA A 64 0.80 -12.05 3.87
C ALA A 64 0.72 -11.06 5.05
N PRO A 65 1.11 -11.46 6.27
CA PRO A 65 1.23 -10.53 7.38
C PRO A 65 2.11 -9.32 6.99
N ASN A 66 1.64 -8.12 7.33
CA ASN A 66 2.23 -6.80 6.99
C ASN A 66 2.03 -6.31 5.54
N GLU A 67 1.33 -7.06 4.69
CA GLU A 67 0.89 -6.59 3.39
C GLU A 67 -0.54 -6.06 3.44
N LYS A 68 -0.88 -5.17 2.51
CA LYS A 68 -2.23 -4.70 2.27
C LYS A 68 -2.59 -4.93 0.81
N LEU A 69 -3.85 -5.28 0.58
CA LEU A 69 -4.39 -5.38 -0.77
C LEU A 69 -4.60 -3.97 -1.33
N GLN A 70 -3.84 -3.61 -2.36
CA GLN A 70 -3.94 -2.34 -3.09
C GLN A 70 -4.01 -2.64 -4.60
N ASP A 71 -5.06 -2.15 -5.26
CA ASP A 71 -5.27 -2.33 -6.71
C ASP A 71 -5.17 -3.80 -7.19
N GLY A 72 -5.65 -4.74 -6.37
CA GLY A 72 -5.64 -6.18 -6.69
C GLY A 72 -4.30 -6.87 -6.46
N VAL A 73 -3.30 -6.16 -5.90
CA VAL A 73 -1.98 -6.70 -5.59
C VAL A 73 -1.69 -6.51 -4.10
N CYS A 74 -1.04 -7.49 -3.49
CA CYS A 74 -0.56 -7.36 -2.11
C CYS A 74 0.72 -6.53 -2.09
N VAL A 75 0.70 -5.44 -1.35
CA VAL A 75 1.84 -4.51 -1.23
C VAL A 75 2.21 -4.30 0.23
N VAL A 76 3.49 -4.14 0.50
CA VAL A 76 3.97 -3.71 1.82
C VAL A 76 3.81 -2.19 1.90
N PRO A 77 3.02 -1.64 2.86
CA PRO A 77 2.86 -0.21 3.01
C PRO A 77 4.20 0.47 3.31
N ILE A 78 4.49 1.56 2.61
CA ILE A 78 5.69 2.36 2.88
C ILE A 78 5.56 3.01 4.26
N SER A 79 6.52 2.74 5.12
CA SER A 79 6.63 3.36 6.44
C SER A 79 7.87 4.24 6.48
N CYS A 80 7.69 5.50 6.86
CA CYS A 80 8.76 6.49 6.91
C CYS A 80 9.36 6.59 8.32
N SER A 81 10.69 6.82 8.39
CA SER A 81 11.40 7.00 9.64
C SER A 81 11.05 8.33 10.31
N THR A 82 11.35 8.45 11.61
CA THR A 82 11.12 9.69 12.36
C THR A 82 11.79 10.88 11.68
N GLY A 83 11.06 11.98 11.57
CA GLY A 83 11.47 13.21 10.90
C GLY A 83 11.29 13.22 9.38
N THR A 84 10.67 12.18 8.82
CA THR A 84 10.29 12.13 7.41
C THR A 84 8.79 11.87 7.25
N LYS A 85 8.22 12.33 6.13
CA LYS A 85 6.83 12.11 5.75
C LYS A 85 6.74 11.48 4.38
N LEU A 86 5.72 10.67 4.16
CA LEU A 86 5.45 10.08 2.85
C LEU A 86 4.86 11.14 1.91
N VAL A 87 5.53 11.37 0.78
CA VAL A 87 5.02 12.20 -0.33
C VAL A 87 5.09 11.34 -1.59
N GLY A 88 3.92 10.97 -2.12
CA GLY A 88 3.82 9.95 -3.17
C GLY A 88 4.37 8.61 -2.67
N ASN A 89 5.42 8.11 -3.33
CA ASN A 89 6.07 6.85 -3.01
C ASN A 89 7.44 7.04 -2.33
N THR A 90 7.71 8.24 -1.80
CA THR A 90 9.03 8.56 -1.23
C THR A 90 8.90 9.24 0.11
N CYS A 91 9.73 8.82 1.07
CA CYS A 91 9.87 9.50 2.35
C CYS A 91 10.76 10.72 2.16
N VAL A 92 10.22 11.90 2.44
CA VAL A 92 10.94 13.18 2.35
C VAL A 92 11.07 13.81 3.74
N PRO A 93 12.15 14.57 4.02
CA PRO A 93 12.31 15.26 5.29
C PRO A 93 11.12 16.16 5.63
N ILE A 94 10.74 16.21 6.91
CA ILE A 94 9.78 17.19 7.40
C ILE A 94 10.49 18.52 7.60
N THR A 95 10.10 19.53 6.82
CA THR A 95 10.54 20.92 6.99
C THR A 95 9.53 21.69 7.81
N CYS A 96 9.99 22.27 8.92
CA CYS A 96 9.19 23.10 9.81
C CYS A 96 9.27 24.58 9.43
N GLN A 97 8.20 25.32 9.71
CA GLN A 97 8.13 26.76 9.46
C GLN A 97 8.98 27.52 10.49
N VAL A 98 9.34 28.76 10.16
CA VAL A 98 10.06 29.65 11.09
C VAL A 98 9.26 29.79 12.39
N GLY A 99 9.96 29.70 13.52
CA GLY A 99 9.38 29.72 14.86
C GLY A 99 8.85 28.36 15.34
N THR A 100 9.10 27.28 14.57
CA THR A 100 8.75 25.91 14.95
C THR A 100 9.95 24.98 14.80
N GLN A 101 9.99 23.94 15.62
CA GLN A 101 11.02 22.90 15.61
C GLN A 101 10.39 21.52 15.43
N LEU A 102 11.13 20.62 14.81
CA LEU A 102 10.69 19.24 14.61
C LEU A 102 10.86 18.45 15.91
N ILE A 103 9.74 18.00 16.49
CA ILE A 103 9.72 17.13 17.67
C ILE A 103 9.00 15.84 17.27
N GLY A 104 9.75 14.76 17.16
CA GLY A 104 9.27 13.50 16.60
C GLY A 104 8.92 13.66 15.12
N ASN A 105 7.63 13.55 14.80
CA ASN A 105 7.09 13.71 13.44
C ASN A 105 6.23 14.96 13.27
N SER A 106 6.28 15.90 14.22
CA SER A 106 5.46 17.11 14.19
C SER A 106 6.28 18.36 14.42
N CYS A 107 5.93 19.42 13.70
CA CYS A 107 6.48 20.75 13.94
C CYS A 107 5.73 21.38 15.12
N GLN A 108 6.45 21.75 16.16
CA GLN A 108 5.91 22.37 17.36
C GLN A 108 6.52 23.76 17.55
N ALA A 109 5.76 24.69 18.11
CA ALA A 109 6.24 26.04 18.38
C ALA A 109 7.47 26.02 19.30
N ILE A 110 8.46 26.85 18.99
CA ILE A 110 9.62 27.06 19.86
C ILE A 110 9.14 27.91 21.04
N ASN A 111 9.27 27.37 22.25
CA ASN A 111 8.97 28.09 23.48
C ASN A 111 10.27 28.64 24.05
N CYS A 112 10.42 29.96 24.04
CA CYS A 112 11.61 30.62 24.56
C CYS A 112 11.54 30.80 26.08
N PRO A 113 12.65 30.59 26.80
CA PRO A 113 12.70 30.81 28.24
C PRO A 113 12.53 32.30 28.59
N VAL A 114 12.19 32.56 29.86
CA VAL A 114 12.05 33.93 30.38
C VAL A 114 13.36 34.71 30.19
N GLY A 115 13.25 35.96 29.73
CA GLY A 115 14.41 36.81 29.41
C GLY A 115 14.96 36.64 27.99
N THR A 116 14.29 35.84 27.15
CA THR A 116 14.60 35.69 25.72
C THR A 116 13.34 35.88 24.86
N GLU A 117 13.54 36.26 23.60
CA GLU A 117 12.49 36.42 22.60
C GLU A 117 12.80 35.57 21.36
N LEU A 118 11.75 35.04 20.71
CA LEU A 118 11.90 34.22 19.52
C LEU A 118 12.28 35.09 18.32
N ASN A 119 13.46 34.86 17.76
CA ASN A 119 13.96 35.49 16.55
C ASN A 119 14.30 34.42 15.51
N GLY A 120 13.46 34.31 14.48
CA GLY A 120 13.55 33.24 13.51
C GLY A 120 13.32 31.87 14.17
N ASN A 121 14.40 31.10 14.33
CA ASN A 121 14.40 29.79 15.00
C ASN A 121 15.25 29.77 16.28
N SER A 122 15.72 30.93 16.73
CA SER A 122 16.56 31.08 17.93
C SER A 122 15.80 31.87 18.99
N CYS A 123 16.13 31.61 20.26
CA CYS A 123 15.70 32.43 21.37
C CYS A 123 16.84 33.39 21.73
N ASP A 124 16.66 34.66 21.42
CA ASP A 124 17.67 35.69 21.60
C ASP A 124 17.43 36.42 22.93
N PRO A 125 18.48 36.80 23.69
CA PRO A 125 18.32 37.51 24.95
C PRO A 125 17.73 38.91 24.74
N THR A 126 16.74 39.28 25.57
CA THR A 126 16.13 40.63 25.53
C THR A 126 16.96 41.66 26.30
N TYR A 127 17.84 41.21 27.20
CA TYR A 127 18.81 42.04 27.91
C TYR A 127 20.09 41.25 28.18
N CYS A 128 21.19 41.98 28.30
CA CYS A 128 22.49 41.40 28.63
C CYS A 128 22.87 41.72 30.09
N PRO A 129 23.55 40.79 30.79
CA PRO A 129 24.01 41.03 32.15
C PRO A 129 25.05 42.18 32.21
N PRO A 130 25.24 42.83 33.38
CA PRO A 130 26.21 43.91 33.55
C PRO A 130 27.61 43.49 33.09
N GLY A 131 28.32 44.39 32.39
CA GLY A 131 29.63 44.10 31.80
C GLY A 131 29.58 43.46 30.40
N THR A 132 28.40 43.33 29.82
CA THR A 132 28.20 42.89 28.42
C THR A 132 27.17 43.77 27.71
N TYR A 133 27.16 43.75 26.38
CA TYR A 133 26.20 44.45 25.53
C TYR A 133 25.72 43.55 24.38
N LEU A 134 24.54 43.85 23.83
CA LEU A 134 23.93 43.05 22.76
C LEU A 134 24.64 43.31 21.43
N VAL A 135 25.19 42.25 20.84
CA VAL A 135 25.78 42.23 19.49
C VAL A 135 25.04 41.18 18.68
N GLY A 136 24.16 41.63 17.80
CA GLY A 136 23.24 40.76 17.07
C GLY A 136 22.32 40.01 18.05
N ALA A 137 22.41 38.68 18.04
CA ALA A 137 21.63 37.77 18.87
C ALA A 137 22.36 37.31 20.16
N THR A 138 23.52 37.90 20.48
CA THR A 138 24.39 37.43 21.58
C THR A 138 24.91 38.57 22.44
N CYS A 139 25.25 38.29 23.70
CA CYS A 139 25.88 39.25 24.59
C CYS A 139 27.41 39.17 24.47
N ALA A 140 28.06 40.29 24.17
CA ALA A 140 29.51 40.40 24.06
C ALA A 140 30.09 41.29 25.20
N PRO A 141 31.32 41.03 25.68
CA PRO A 141 31.94 41.85 26.72
C PRO A 141 32.23 43.27 26.23
N VAL A 142 32.04 44.27 27.10
CA VAL A 142 32.52 45.64 26.85
C VAL A 142 34.06 45.64 26.82
N GLN A 143 34.61 46.27 25.79
CA GLN A 143 36.05 46.36 25.52
C GLN A 143 36.67 47.57 26.24
#